data_AF-A0A0Q9N3V5-F1
#
_entry.id   AF-A0A0Q9N3V5-F1
#
_cell.length_a   1.000
_cell.length_b   1.000
_cell.length_c   1.000
_cell.angle_alpha   90.00
_cell.angle_beta   90.00
_cell.angle_gamma   90.00
#
_symmetry.space_group_name_H-M   'P 1'
#
loop_
_entity.id
_entity.type
_entity.pdbx_description
1 polymer ?
#
loop_
_entity_poly.entity_id
_entity_poly.type
_entity_poly.pdbx_seq_one_letter_code
_entity_poly.pdbx_strand_id
1 'polypeptide(L)'
;MVRFSATVQQRGPNPFLDVPGRVSAELLPFANHGRIRVTGRLDGTEFNATLMPVRPEGHILYVPGGVRAATGVKVGDTVTVDVLPLGPERVRPPGDLAAALDGVAGAYEKWDLLPAPHRRELSRFLEDARSARTRGRRVEQIVAQVLGGEVLPPGQRTDRELWTCPNCGRAFVTRNMYHSCARHSLDEPFREKPAEIRQLFDVVLQTFESIGAVTLVPYQDRVAFMVRVRFGGVRPRKHWLDVDFWLTRRVESPRFHRIETLSPYTHICTVRVTDPSDVDGELAAWLREAYAVGCQEHLQSTGP
;
A
#
# COMPACT_ATOMS: atom_id res chain seq x y z
N MET A 1 8.49 7.47 29.43
CA MET A 1 8.32 6.05 29.80
C MET A 1 7.26 6.00 30.87
N VAL A 2 6.20 5.22 30.67
CA VAL A 2 5.02 5.16 31.56
C VAL A 2 4.93 3.76 32.14
N ARG A 3 4.76 3.66 33.46
CA ARG A 3 4.68 2.39 34.18
C ARG A 3 3.24 2.08 34.58
N PHE A 4 2.84 0.82 34.49
CA PHE A 4 1.59 0.34 35.07
C PHE A 4 1.67 -1.14 35.45
N SER A 5 0.76 -1.57 36.33
CA SER A 5 0.54 -2.98 36.62
C SER A 5 -0.81 -3.41 36.02
N ALA A 6 -0.87 -4.64 35.52
CA ALA A 6 -2.09 -5.21 34.96
C ALA A 6 -2.10 -6.73 35.12
N THR A 7 -3.30 -7.30 35.21
CA THR A 7 -3.51 -8.74 35.25
C THR A 7 -3.59 -9.29 33.83
N VAL A 8 -2.90 -10.39 33.57
CA VAL A 8 -2.90 -11.09 32.29
C VAL A 8 -4.25 -11.74 32.07
N GLN A 9 -4.96 -11.29 31.05
CA GLN A 9 -6.25 -11.82 30.61
C GLN A 9 -6.09 -12.62 29.32
N GLN A 10 -7.16 -13.26 28.87
CA GLN A 10 -7.18 -14.09 27.67
C GLN A 10 -8.31 -13.69 26.72
N ARG A 11 -7.97 -13.48 25.44
CA ARG A 11 -8.95 -13.25 24.35
C ARG A 11 -8.68 -14.23 23.22
N GLY A 12 -9.54 -15.24 23.08
CA GLY A 12 -9.28 -16.36 22.20
C GLY A 12 -7.95 -17.05 22.56
N PRO A 13 -7.05 -17.33 21.60
CA PRO A 13 -5.75 -17.93 21.90
C PRO A 13 -4.70 -16.94 22.45
N ASN A 14 -5.03 -15.64 22.58
CA ASN A 14 -4.04 -14.59 22.82
C ASN A 14 -4.16 -13.99 24.24
N PRO A 15 -3.12 -14.14 25.09
CA PRO A 15 -3.01 -13.41 26.35
C PRO A 15 -2.80 -11.91 26.12
N PHE A 16 -3.43 -11.07 26.91
CA PHE A 16 -3.35 -9.61 26.81
C PHE A 16 -3.43 -8.91 28.17
N LEU A 17 -3.06 -7.64 28.20
CA LEU A 17 -3.17 -6.73 29.33
C LEU A 17 -4.05 -5.56 28.94
N ASP A 18 -5.01 -5.19 29.78
CA ASP A 18 -5.68 -3.90 29.65
C ASP A 18 -4.72 -2.78 30.02
N VAL A 19 -4.56 -1.82 29.11
CA VAL A 19 -3.77 -0.62 29.36
C VAL A 19 -4.64 0.37 30.12
N PRO A 20 -4.30 0.73 31.37
CA PRO A 20 -5.19 1.58 32.16
C PRO A 20 -5.45 2.92 31.47
N GLY A 21 -6.65 3.48 31.65
CA GLY A 21 -7.12 4.69 30.94
C GLY A 21 -6.13 5.85 30.99
N ARG A 22 -5.48 6.10 32.14
CA ARG A 22 -4.45 7.14 32.29
C ARG A 22 -3.25 6.95 31.34
N VAL A 23 -2.77 5.71 31.16
CA VAL A 23 -1.65 5.39 30.26
C VAL A 23 -2.11 5.50 28.82
N SER A 24 -3.31 5.00 28.52
CA SER A 24 -3.91 5.14 27.19
C SER A 24 -4.03 6.61 26.77
N ALA A 25 -4.50 7.48 27.67
CA ALA A 25 -4.63 8.92 27.42
C ALA A 25 -3.27 9.61 27.23
N GLU A 26 -2.29 9.29 28.08
CA GLU A 26 -0.93 9.86 27.98
C GLU A 26 -0.23 9.47 26.67
N LEU A 27 -0.46 8.25 26.17
CA LEU A 27 0.17 7.75 24.96
C LEU A 27 -0.60 8.08 23.67
N LEU A 28 -1.83 8.58 23.78
CA LEU A 28 -2.71 8.89 22.65
C LEU A 28 -2.10 9.85 21.61
N PRO A 29 -1.29 10.87 21.98
CA PRO A 29 -0.61 11.73 21.01
C PRO A 29 0.35 11.00 20.04
N PHE A 30 0.74 9.77 20.36
CA PHE A 30 1.61 8.93 19.53
C PHE A 30 0.83 7.90 18.69
N ALA A 31 -0.50 7.92 18.75
CA ALA A 31 -1.34 6.97 18.05
C ALA A 31 -1.38 7.25 16.54
N ASN A 32 -1.34 6.17 15.75
CA ASN A 32 -1.62 6.19 14.32
C ASN A 32 -2.81 5.27 14.04
N HIS A 33 -3.94 5.84 13.59
CA HIS A 33 -5.23 5.14 13.49
C HIS A 33 -5.62 4.40 14.78
N GLY A 34 -5.40 5.02 15.94
CA GLY A 34 -5.66 4.45 17.26
C GLY A 34 -4.66 3.37 17.71
N ARG A 35 -3.67 3.00 16.90
CA ARG A 35 -2.61 2.04 17.28
C ARG A 35 -1.38 2.78 17.76
N ILE A 36 -0.79 2.35 18.87
CA ILE A 36 0.40 3.00 19.44
C ILE A 36 1.56 2.01 19.45
N ARG A 37 2.62 2.26 18.68
CA ARG A 37 3.84 1.45 18.74
C ARG A 37 4.57 1.75 20.04
N VAL A 38 5.00 0.71 20.73
CA VAL A 38 5.73 0.84 22.00
C VAL A 38 6.92 -0.11 22.03
N THR A 39 7.97 0.33 22.71
CA THR A 39 9.00 -0.55 23.27
C THR A 39 8.90 -0.50 24.78
N GLY A 40 9.40 -1.51 25.48
CA GLY A 40 9.17 -1.58 26.92
C GLY A 40 9.76 -2.79 27.60
N ARG A 41 9.39 -2.95 28.87
CA ARG A 41 9.74 -4.11 29.69
C ARG A 41 8.51 -4.65 30.40
N LEU A 42 8.36 -5.96 30.42
CA LEU A 42 7.38 -6.69 31.22
C LEU A 42 8.17 -7.53 32.23
N ASP A 43 8.04 -7.19 33.52
CA ASP A 43 8.82 -7.78 34.62
C ASP A 43 10.32 -7.85 34.30
N GLY A 44 10.86 -6.76 33.72
CA GLY A 44 12.25 -6.64 33.32
C GLY A 44 12.62 -7.21 31.94
N THR A 45 11.74 -8.01 31.31
CA THR A 45 11.96 -8.58 29.97
C THR A 45 11.58 -7.59 28.88
N GLU A 46 12.52 -7.28 27.99
CA GLU A 46 12.31 -6.32 26.91
C GLU A 46 11.31 -6.81 25.85
N PHE A 47 10.54 -5.88 25.30
CA PHE A 47 9.62 -6.17 24.21
C PHE A 47 9.44 -5.00 23.23
N ASN A 48 9.00 -5.34 22.03
CA ASN A 48 8.46 -4.40 21.05
C ASN A 48 7.05 -4.86 20.67
N ALA A 49 6.08 -3.96 20.77
CA ALA A 49 4.67 -4.29 20.55
C ALA A 49 3.88 -3.09 20.03
N THR A 50 2.59 -3.32 19.76
CA THR A 50 1.64 -2.27 19.43
C THR A 50 0.48 -2.36 20.42
N LEU A 51 0.15 -1.25 21.06
CA LEU A 51 -1.08 -1.12 21.83
C LEU A 51 -2.23 -1.02 20.83
N MET A 52 -3.17 -1.97 20.93
CA MET A 52 -4.30 -2.09 20.02
C MET A 52 -5.51 -1.36 20.61
N PRO A 53 -6.18 -0.48 19.86
CA PRO A 53 -7.34 0.24 20.37
C PRO A 53 -8.48 -0.75 20.60
N VAL A 54 -9.21 -0.58 21.70
CA VAL A 54 -10.46 -1.28 21.98
C VAL A 54 -11.62 -0.28 21.96
N ARG A 55 -12.81 -0.75 21.59
CA ARG A 55 -14.04 0.07 21.57
C ARG A 55 -14.78 -0.10 22.91
N PRO A 56 -15.45 0.93 23.44
CA PRO A 56 -15.51 2.31 22.92
C PRO A 56 -14.22 3.12 23.15
N GLU A 57 -13.41 2.76 24.14
CA GLU A 57 -12.19 3.50 24.51
C GLU A 57 -11.14 2.58 25.16
N GLY A 58 -9.88 3.00 25.12
CA GLY A 58 -8.75 2.31 25.73
C GLY A 58 -7.90 1.51 24.76
N HIS A 59 -6.88 0.85 25.30
CA HIS A 59 -5.97 0.00 24.52
C HIS A 59 -5.68 -1.31 25.27
N ILE A 60 -5.31 -2.34 24.51
CA ILE A 60 -4.78 -3.59 25.04
C ILE A 60 -3.36 -3.82 24.52
N LEU A 61 -2.53 -4.45 25.35
CA LEU A 61 -1.23 -4.97 24.97
C LEU A 61 -1.31 -6.50 24.91
N TYR A 62 -1.26 -7.08 23.71
CA TYR A 62 -1.04 -8.52 23.59
C TYR A 62 0.37 -8.87 24.06
N VAL A 63 0.50 -9.84 24.96
CA VAL A 63 1.80 -10.24 25.51
C VAL A 63 2.57 -11.04 24.43
N PRO A 64 3.69 -10.54 23.90
CA PRO A 64 4.39 -11.22 22.80
C PRO A 64 4.88 -12.63 23.17
N GLY A 65 4.88 -13.55 22.21
CA GLY A 65 5.24 -14.96 22.46
C GLY A 65 6.62 -15.15 23.09
N GLY A 66 7.63 -14.39 22.62
CA GLY A 66 8.98 -14.42 23.20
C GLY A 66 9.03 -13.93 24.65
N VAL A 67 8.25 -12.92 25.00
CA VAL A 67 8.14 -12.43 26.38
C VAL A 67 7.50 -13.48 27.27
N ARG A 68 6.41 -14.12 26.82
CA ARG A 68 5.75 -15.21 27.57
C ARG A 68 6.70 -16.38 27.83
N ALA A 69 7.49 -16.76 26.83
CA ALA A 69 8.47 -17.84 26.97
C ALA A 69 9.60 -17.47 27.95
N ALA A 70 10.03 -16.21 27.98
CA ALA A 70 11.10 -15.74 28.85
C ALA A 70 10.65 -15.50 30.31
N THR A 71 9.46 -14.95 30.53
CA THR A 71 8.96 -14.66 31.88
C THR A 71 8.19 -15.81 32.51
N GLY A 72 7.68 -16.75 31.70
CA GLY A 72 6.81 -17.82 32.17
C GLY A 72 5.44 -17.35 32.64
N VAL A 73 5.07 -16.09 32.34
CA VAL A 73 3.82 -15.47 32.78
C VAL A 73 2.59 -16.23 32.28
N LYS A 74 1.61 -16.40 33.17
CA LYS A 74 0.35 -17.11 32.94
C LYS A 74 -0.84 -16.15 33.00
N VAL A 75 -1.96 -16.60 32.44
CA VAL A 75 -3.25 -15.92 32.61
C VAL A 75 -3.60 -15.90 34.11
N GLY A 76 -3.98 -14.74 34.61
CA GLY A 76 -4.24 -14.48 36.04
C GLY A 76 -3.06 -13.84 36.78
N ASP A 77 -1.84 -13.88 36.25
CA ASP A 77 -0.69 -13.23 36.88
C ASP A 77 -0.80 -11.71 36.77
N THR A 78 -0.33 -11.01 37.79
CA THR A 78 -0.20 -9.55 37.75
C THR A 78 1.24 -9.18 37.44
N VAL A 79 1.44 -8.42 36.37
CA VAL A 79 2.76 -8.03 35.87
C VAL A 79 2.96 -6.54 35.93
N THR A 80 4.22 -6.11 36.03
CA THR A 80 4.61 -4.70 35.90
C THR A 80 5.14 -4.43 34.50
N VAL A 81 4.58 -3.41 33.85
CA VAL A 81 4.91 -3.02 32.48
C VAL A 81 5.42 -1.59 32.44
N ASP A 82 6.59 -1.40 31.86
CA ASP A 82 7.13 -0.12 31.44
C ASP A 82 6.93 0.02 29.92
N VAL A 83 6.27 1.08 29.48
CA VAL A 83 6.07 1.39 28.05
C VAL A 83 6.68 2.73 27.68
N LEU A 84 7.37 2.76 26.55
CA LEU A 84 7.84 3.97 25.89
C LEU A 84 7.18 4.03 24.51
N PRO A 85 6.41 5.09 24.19
CA PRO A 85 5.88 5.25 22.84
C PRO A 85 7.03 5.41 21.87
N LEU A 86 6.99 4.63 20.80
CA LEU A 86 7.77 4.90 19.62
C LEU A 86 6.94 5.87 18.80
N GLY A 87 7.45 7.09 18.65
CA GLY A 87 6.84 8.08 17.76
C GLY A 87 6.72 7.55 16.33
N PRO A 88 5.98 8.26 15.45
CA PRO A 88 5.90 7.89 14.05
C PRO A 88 7.33 7.72 13.51
N GLU A 89 7.56 6.61 12.82
CA GLU A 89 8.85 6.31 12.22
C GLU A 89 9.30 7.52 11.38
N ARG A 90 10.35 8.21 11.82
CA ARG A 90 10.87 9.38 11.12
C ARG A 90 11.71 8.91 9.95
N VAL A 91 11.06 8.80 8.79
CA VAL A 91 11.74 8.59 7.52
C VAL A 91 12.36 9.92 7.10
N ARG A 92 13.67 10.06 7.28
CA ARG A 92 14.41 11.25 6.83
C ARG A 92 14.52 11.24 5.31
N PRO A 93 14.18 12.35 4.63
CA PRO A 93 14.39 12.45 3.19
C PRO A 93 15.91 12.46 2.86
N PRO A 94 16.31 12.02 1.65
CA PRO A 94 17.68 12.20 1.16
C PRO A 94 18.11 13.68 1.21
N GLY A 95 19.40 13.96 1.37
CA GLY A 95 19.88 15.30 1.72
C GLY A 95 19.50 16.43 0.76
N ASP A 96 19.44 16.15 -0.55
CA ASP A 96 19.00 17.11 -1.56
C ASP A 96 17.49 17.36 -1.54
N LEU A 97 16.69 16.33 -1.26
CA LEU A 97 15.26 16.49 -1.02
C LEU A 97 15.02 17.25 0.29
N ALA A 98 15.77 16.96 1.35
CA ALA A 98 15.68 17.69 2.62
C ALA A 98 15.94 19.18 2.41
N ALA A 99 17.04 19.53 1.73
CA ALA A 99 17.38 20.91 1.42
C ALA A 99 16.30 21.61 0.57
N ALA A 100 15.70 20.90 -0.38
CA ALA A 100 14.61 21.45 -1.20
C ALA A 100 13.31 21.66 -0.41
N LEU A 101 12.98 20.74 0.51
CA LEU A 101 11.83 20.89 1.42
C LEU A 101 12.04 22.06 2.39
N ASP A 102 13.24 22.22 2.93
CA ASP A 102 13.59 23.36 3.81
C ASP A 102 13.53 24.70 3.07
N GLY A 103 13.81 24.70 1.76
CA GLY A 103 13.75 25.88 0.90
C GLY A 103 12.34 26.36 0.55
N VAL A 104 11.28 25.60 0.87
CA VAL A 104 9.90 25.94 0.54
C VAL A 104 9.02 25.90 1.78
N ALA A 105 8.44 27.06 2.13
CA ALA A 105 7.59 27.20 3.31
C ALA A 105 6.46 26.16 3.36
N GLY A 106 6.37 25.43 4.47
CA GLY A 106 5.34 24.41 4.69
C GLY A 106 5.60 23.06 4.04
N ALA A 107 6.66 22.90 3.24
CA ALA A 107 6.91 21.65 2.52
C ALA A 107 7.42 20.53 3.45
N TYR A 108 8.32 20.85 4.39
CA TYR A 108 8.83 19.85 5.33
C TYR A 108 7.75 19.37 6.30
N GLU A 109 6.89 20.27 6.78
CA GLU A 109 5.75 19.93 7.63
C GLU A 109 4.78 19.01 6.90
N LYS A 110 4.45 19.31 5.64
CA LYS A 110 3.62 18.43 4.81
C LYS A 110 4.29 17.09 4.53
N TRP A 111 5.61 17.06 4.32
CA TRP A 111 6.36 15.80 4.21
C TRP A 111 6.21 14.95 5.47
N ASP A 112 6.32 15.56 6.66
CA ASP A 112 6.19 14.84 7.92
C ASP A 112 4.79 14.29 8.20
N LEU A 113 3.77 14.90 7.59
CA LEU A 113 2.39 14.39 7.61
C LEU A 113 2.16 13.20 6.67
N LEU A 114 3.04 12.94 5.70
CA LEU A 114 2.89 11.78 4.82
C LEU A 114 3.10 10.47 5.59
N PRO A 115 2.34 9.40 5.27
CA PRO A 115 2.58 8.07 5.82
C PRO A 115 4.03 7.64 5.62
N ALA A 116 4.64 7.01 6.64
CA ALA A 116 6.01 6.54 6.56
C ALA A 116 6.31 5.63 5.33
N PRO A 117 5.40 4.72 4.90
CA PRO A 117 5.56 4.00 3.64
C PRO A 117 5.69 4.93 2.44
N HIS A 118 4.85 5.97 2.36
CA HIS A 118 4.85 6.92 1.26
C HIS A 118 6.16 7.73 1.20
N ARG A 119 6.66 8.18 2.36
CA ARG A 119 7.98 8.84 2.45
C ARG A 119 9.12 7.96 1.96
N ARG A 120 9.12 6.66 2.33
CA ARG A 120 10.13 5.69 1.85
C ARG A 120 10.03 5.47 0.36
N GLU A 121 8.81 5.36 -0.17
CA GLU A 121 8.54 5.18 -1.59
C GLU A 121 9.06 6.35 -2.43
N LEU A 122 8.78 7.59 -2.02
CA LEU A 122 9.30 8.79 -2.69
C LEU A 122 10.83 8.90 -2.58
N SER A 123 11.40 8.50 -1.45
CA SER A 123 12.85 8.45 -1.27
C SER A 123 13.51 7.45 -2.22
N ARG A 124 12.95 6.24 -2.35
CA ARG A 124 13.43 5.23 -3.32
C ARG A 124 13.31 5.73 -4.75
N PHE A 125 12.18 6.34 -5.10
CA PHE A 125 11.99 6.96 -6.41
C PHE A 125 13.07 8.01 -6.69
N LEU A 126 13.48 8.80 -5.70
CA LEU A 126 14.57 9.75 -5.88
C LEU A 126 15.94 9.06 -6.03
N GLU A 127 16.23 8.07 -5.20
CA GLU A 127 17.49 7.30 -5.19
C GLU A 127 17.75 6.52 -6.47
N ASP A 128 16.70 6.03 -7.14
CA ASP A 128 16.81 5.35 -8.42
C ASP A 128 17.31 6.26 -9.58
N ALA A 129 17.35 7.58 -9.38
CA ALA A 129 17.83 8.52 -10.40
C ALA A 129 19.36 8.53 -10.47
N ARG A 130 19.90 7.92 -11.53
CA ARG A 130 21.36 7.80 -11.74
C ARG A 130 22.05 9.09 -12.23
N SER A 131 21.31 10.03 -12.81
CA SER A 131 21.89 11.30 -13.31
C SER A 131 21.41 12.49 -12.50
N ALA A 132 22.31 13.44 -12.25
CA ALA A 132 22.04 14.67 -11.49
C ALA A 132 20.83 15.44 -12.05
N ARG A 133 20.73 15.55 -13.39
CA ARG A 133 19.59 16.17 -14.07
C ARG A 133 18.26 15.49 -13.72
N THR A 134 18.22 14.15 -13.73
CA THR A 134 16.99 13.41 -13.40
C THR A 134 16.67 13.54 -11.93
N ARG A 135 17.69 13.51 -11.07
CA ARG A 135 17.55 13.65 -9.62
C ARG A 135 16.95 15.01 -9.25
N GLY A 136 17.48 16.10 -9.82
CA GLY A 136 16.93 17.45 -9.62
C GLY A 136 15.45 17.56 -10.03
N ARG A 137 15.10 17.06 -11.23
CA ARG A 137 13.69 17.02 -11.66
C ARG A 137 12.80 16.20 -10.72
N ARG A 138 13.29 15.06 -10.20
CA ARG A 138 12.52 14.24 -9.24
C ARG A 138 12.34 14.95 -7.90
N VAL A 139 13.32 15.72 -7.43
CA VAL A 139 13.16 16.57 -6.24
C VAL A 139 12.01 17.56 -6.44
N GLU A 140 12.01 18.29 -7.56
CA GLU A 140 10.93 19.24 -7.89
C GLU A 140 9.55 18.54 -7.93
N GLN A 141 9.47 17.37 -8.55
CA GLN A 141 8.24 16.57 -8.60
C GLN A 141 7.76 16.15 -7.21
N ILE A 142 8.66 15.67 -6.35
CA ILE A 142 8.30 15.26 -4.98
C ILE A 142 7.83 16.47 -4.17
N VAL A 143 8.54 17.60 -4.23
CA VAL A 143 8.16 18.82 -3.51
C VAL A 143 6.79 19.32 -3.97
N ALA A 144 6.53 19.35 -5.28
CA ALA A 144 5.23 19.72 -5.83
C ALA A 144 4.10 18.82 -5.30
N GLN A 145 4.30 17.50 -5.31
CA GLN A 145 3.32 16.54 -4.78
C GLN A 145 3.09 16.72 -3.28
N VAL A 146 4.16 16.88 -2.49
CA VAL A 146 4.10 17.10 -1.03
C VAL A 146 3.26 18.34 -0.73
N LEU A 147 3.38 19.39 -1.54
CA LEU A 147 2.60 20.61 -1.39
C LEU A 147 1.13 20.46 -1.82
N GLY A 148 0.73 19.32 -2.40
CA GLY A 148 -0.60 19.06 -2.94
C GLY A 148 -0.77 19.52 -4.39
N GLY A 149 0.33 19.85 -5.07
CA GLY A 149 0.33 20.15 -6.49
C GLY A 149 0.13 18.89 -7.33
N GLU A 150 -0.56 19.04 -8.46
CA GLU A 150 -0.67 17.98 -9.45
C GLU A 150 0.68 17.79 -10.16
N VAL A 151 1.21 16.57 -10.11
CA VAL A 151 2.45 16.22 -10.82
C VAL A 151 2.09 15.40 -12.03
N LEU A 152 2.18 16.03 -13.21
CA LEU A 152 1.90 15.31 -14.44
C LEU A 152 3.01 14.28 -14.72
N PRO A 153 2.63 13.07 -15.17
CA PRO A 153 3.60 12.09 -15.62
C PRO A 153 4.39 12.64 -16.82
N PRO A 154 5.70 12.38 -16.89
CA PRO A 154 6.48 12.75 -18.05
C PRO A 154 6.09 11.87 -19.24
N GLY A 155 6.06 12.45 -20.42
CA GLY A 155 5.82 11.74 -21.68
C GLY A 155 4.58 12.23 -22.40
N GLN A 156 4.49 11.88 -23.66
CA GLN A 156 3.35 12.19 -24.52
C GLN A 156 2.65 10.89 -24.89
N ARG A 157 1.31 10.94 -24.91
CA ARG A 157 0.52 9.89 -25.55
C ARG A 157 0.84 9.93 -27.05
N THR A 158 1.06 8.76 -27.62
CA THR A 158 1.20 8.59 -29.08
C THR A 158 0.16 7.59 -29.54
N ASP A 159 -0.44 7.83 -30.70
CA ASP A 159 -1.38 6.89 -31.34
C ASP A 159 -0.67 5.93 -32.29
N ARG A 160 0.66 5.82 -32.18
CA ARG A 160 1.44 4.83 -32.92
C ARG A 160 0.95 3.43 -32.61
N GLU A 161 0.96 2.61 -33.65
CA GLU A 161 0.67 1.18 -33.54
C GLU A 161 1.63 0.52 -32.56
N LEU A 162 1.10 -0.43 -31.78
CA LEU A 162 1.87 -1.16 -30.79
C LEU A 162 2.83 -2.13 -31.49
N TRP A 163 4.08 -2.17 -31.02
CA TRP A 163 5.05 -3.13 -31.50
C TRP A 163 4.68 -4.54 -31.02
N THR A 164 4.57 -5.49 -31.94
CA THR A 164 4.26 -6.88 -31.62
C THR A 164 5.55 -7.68 -31.40
N CYS A 165 5.66 -8.36 -30.26
CA CYS A 165 6.80 -9.22 -29.98
C CYS A 165 6.79 -10.46 -30.89
N PRO A 166 7.87 -10.73 -31.64
CA PRO A 166 7.91 -11.86 -32.58
C PRO A 166 7.90 -13.23 -31.89
N ASN A 167 8.21 -13.31 -30.60
CA ASN A 167 8.27 -14.58 -29.87
C ASN A 167 6.92 -14.96 -29.22
N CYS A 168 6.24 -13.99 -28.62
CA CYS A 168 4.98 -14.23 -27.88
C CYS A 168 3.73 -13.62 -28.51
N GLY A 169 3.85 -12.79 -29.55
CA GLY A 169 2.72 -12.15 -30.23
C GLY A 169 2.03 -11.04 -29.43
N ARG A 170 2.51 -10.70 -28.22
CA ARG A 170 1.95 -9.61 -27.41
C ARG A 170 2.38 -8.26 -27.97
N ALA A 171 1.47 -7.29 -27.93
CA ALA A 171 1.68 -5.94 -28.42
C ALA A 171 2.11 -4.99 -27.28
N PHE A 172 3.06 -4.09 -27.55
CA PHE A 172 3.69 -3.24 -26.55
C PHE A 172 3.97 -1.83 -27.08
N VAL A 173 3.94 -0.82 -26.19
CA VAL A 173 4.22 0.59 -26.56
C VAL A 173 5.65 0.83 -27.04
N THR A 174 6.61 -0.01 -26.64
CA THR A 174 8.00 0.06 -27.12
C THR A 174 8.59 -1.34 -27.29
N ARG A 175 9.52 -1.48 -28.24
CA ARG A 175 10.22 -2.76 -28.51
C ARG A 175 11.15 -3.22 -27.37
N ASN A 176 11.55 -2.30 -26.48
CA ASN A 176 12.49 -2.57 -25.39
C ASN A 176 11.78 -2.80 -24.05
N MET A 177 10.45 -2.92 -24.03
CA MET A 177 9.72 -3.14 -22.79
C MET A 177 10.02 -4.54 -22.25
N TYR A 178 10.51 -4.62 -21.00
CA TYR A 178 10.75 -5.90 -20.34
C TYR A 178 9.43 -6.67 -20.18
N HIS A 179 9.40 -7.91 -20.68
CA HIS A 179 8.25 -8.80 -20.56
C HIS A 179 8.71 -10.27 -20.59
N SER A 180 7.91 -11.13 -19.97
CA SER A 180 8.05 -12.58 -20.14
C SER A 180 7.33 -13.01 -21.41
N CYS A 181 8.00 -13.83 -22.23
CA CYS A 181 7.40 -14.52 -23.38
C CYS A 181 6.75 -15.86 -23.00
N ALA A 182 6.72 -16.23 -21.71
CA ALA A 182 6.06 -17.43 -21.25
C ALA A 182 4.55 -17.40 -21.59
N ARG A 183 4.05 -18.51 -22.13
CA ARG A 183 2.65 -18.67 -22.51
C ARG A 183 1.92 -19.37 -21.36
N HIS A 184 1.02 -18.64 -20.72
CA HIS A 184 0.16 -19.14 -19.64
C HIS A 184 -1.29 -19.13 -20.14
N SER A 185 -2.11 -20.04 -19.62
CA SER A 185 -3.57 -19.99 -19.84
C SER A 185 -4.25 -19.12 -18.78
N LEU A 186 -5.47 -18.67 -19.06
CA LEU A 186 -6.27 -17.91 -18.08
C LEU A 186 -6.65 -18.74 -16.85
N ASP A 187 -6.68 -20.07 -16.96
CA ASP A 187 -7.09 -20.96 -15.87
C ASP A 187 -5.93 -21.27 -14.90
N GLU A 188 -4.69 -21.04 -15.30
CA GLU A 188 -3.51 -21.39 -14.51
C GLU A 188 -3.46 -20.71 -13.13
N PRO A 189 -3.74 -19.40 -12.99
CA PRO A 189 -3.85 -18.74 -11.68
C PRO A 189 -4.95 -19.30 -10.76
N PHE A 190 -5.98 -19.93 -11.35
CA PHE A 190 -7.16 -20.43 -10.65
C PHE A 190 -7.09 -21.93 -10.38
N ARG A 191 -6.00 -22.61 -10.74
CA ARG A 191 -5.82 -24.03 -10.43
C ARG A 191 -5.93 -24.25 -8.92
N GLU A 192 -6.70 -25.26 -8.53
CA GLU A 192 -6.99 -25.60 -7.13
C GLU A 192 -7.70 -24.48 -6.33
N LYS A 193 -8.23 -23.45 -7.01
CA LYS A 193 -9.05 -22.43 -6.36
C LYS A 193 -10.52 -22.84 -6.38
N PRO A 194 -11.29 -22.48 -5.33
CA PRO A 194 -12.74 -22.60 -5.36
C PRO A 194 -13.35 -21.86 -6.55
N ALA A 195 -14.45 -22.37 -7.11
CA ALA A 195 -15.12 -21.79 -8.27
C ALA A 195 -15.59 -20.35 -8.01
N GLU A 196 -15.89 -20.03 -6.76
CA GLU A 196 -16.26 -18.70 -6.29
C GLU A 196 -15.16 -17.68 -6.58
N ILE A 197 -13.87 -18.05 -6.47
CA ILE A 197 -12.76 -17.14 -6.78
C ILE A 197 -12.72 -16.80 -8.27
N ARG A 198 -13.09 -17.75 -9.14
CA ARG A 198 -13.22 -17.49 -10.57
C ARG A 198 -14.42 -16.59 -10.85
N GLN A 199 -15.55 -16.80 -10.17
CA GLN A 199 -16.72 -15.92 -10.30
C GLN A 199 -16.41 -14.47 -9.90
N LEU A 200 -15.63 -14.25 -8.83
CA LEU A 200 -15.16 -12.91 -8.46
C LEU A 200 -14.32 -12.27 -9.57
N PHE A 201 -13.46 -13.05 -10.22
CA PHE A 201 -12.69 -12.56 -11.37
C PHE A 201 -13.61 -12.19 -12.54
N ASP A 202 -14.61 -13.01 -12.84
CA ASP A 202 -15.55 -12.74 -13.93
C ASP A 202 -16.34 -11.44 -13.69
N VAL A 203 -16.71 -11.12 -12.44
CA VAL A 203 -17.36 -9.84 -12.08
C VAL A 203 -16.43 -8.63 -12.32
N VAL A 204 -15.15 -8.75 -11.92
CA VAL A 204 -14.15 -7.71 -12.17
C VAL A 204 -13.92 -7.52 -13.67
N LEU A 205 -13.84 -8.62 -14.42
CA LEU A 205 -13.68 -8.59 -15.87
C LEU A 205 -14.87 -7.91 -16.56
N GLN A 206 -16.10 -8.28 -16.20
CA GLN A 206 -17.32 -7.66 -16.73
C GLN A 206 -17.35 -6.15 -16.48
N THR A 207 -16.83 -5.71 -15.33
CA THR A 207 -16.72 -4.28 -15.01
C THR A 207 -15.79 -3.57 -15.99
N PHE A 208 -14.64 -4.17 -16.34
CA PHE A 208 -13.75 -3.61 -17.37
C PHE A 208 -14.35 -3.66 -18.77
N GLU A 209 -14.97 -4.78 -19.14
CA GLU A 209 -15.63 -4.94 -20.45
C GLU A 209 -16.78 -3.96 -20.66
N SER A 210 -17.46 -3.54 -19.58
CA SER A 210 -18.47 -2.47 -19.64
C SER A 210 -17.89 -1.08 -19.90
N ILE A 211 -16.59 -0.88 -19.63
CA ILE A 211 -15.87 0.37 -19.90
C ILE A 211 -15.32 0.35 -21.33
N GLY A 212 -14.70 -0.76 -21.73
CA GLY A 212 -14.16 -0.95 -23.06
C GLY A 212 -13.32 -2.22 -23.22
N ALA A 213 -12.75 -2.41 -24.41
CA ALA A 213 -11.98 -3.61 -24.73
C ALA A 213 -10.71 -3.72 -23.86
N VAL A 214 -10.53 -4.87 -23.20
CA VAL A 214 -9.38 -5.17 -22.36
C VAL A 214 -8.66 -6.42 -22.84
N THR A 215 -7.33 -6.37 -22.91
CA THR A 215 -6.49 -7.53 -23.18
C THR A 215 -6.09 -8.20 -21.86
N LEU A 216 -6.34 -9.50 -21.76
CA LEU A 216 -5.94 -10.32 -20.62
C LEU A 216 -4.54 -10.88 -20.83
N VAL A 217 -3.68 -10.68 -19.83
CA VAL A 217 -2.29 -11.10 -19.86
C VAL A 217 -2.06 -12.10 -18.72
N PRO A 218 -2.23 -13.42 -18.97
CA PRO A 218 -2.04 -14.44 -17.96
C PRO A 218 -0.57 -14.63 -17.60
N TYR A 219 -0.36 -14.91 -16.32
CA TYR A 219 0.86 -15.40 -15.68
C TYR A 219 0.52 -16.67 -14.89
N GLN A 220 1.52 -17.33 -14.30
CA GLN A 220 1.29 -18.49 -13.43
C GLN A 220 0.41 -18.15 -12.20
N ASP A 221 0.58 -16.97 -11.59
CA ASP A 221 -0.04 -16.62 -10.30
C ASP A 221 -1.13 -15.55 -10.38
N ARG A 222 -1.34 -14.94 -11.56
CA ARG A 222 -2.21 -13.77 -11.73
C ARG A 222 -2.64 -13.56 -13.18
N VAL A 223 -3.66 -12.74 -13.37
CA VAL A 223 -4.04 -12.19 -14.68
C VAL A 223 -3.87 -10.68 -14.64
N ALA A 224 -3.06 -10.11 -15.54
CA ALA A 224 -2.95 -8.66 -15.66
C ALA A 224 -3.90 -8.14 -16.75
N PHE A 225 -4.38 -6.91 -16.57
CA PHE A 225 -5.22 -6.19 -17.51
C PHE A 225 -4.40 -5.17 -18.29
N MET A 226 -4.64 -5.08 -19.59
CA MET A 226 -3.90 -4.23 -20.50
C MET A 226 -4.80 -3.61 -21.56
N VAL A 227 -4.56 -2.34 -21.90
CA VAL A 227 -5.07 -1.72 -23.13
C VAL A 227 -3.87 -1.37 -24.02
N ARG A 228 -3.30 -0.17 -23.87
CA ARG A 228 -1.98 0.18 -24.45
C ARG A 228 -0.85 -0.19 -23.51
N VAL A 229 -1.07 0.00 -22.21
CA VAL A 229 -0.17 -0.41 -21.13
C VAL A 229 -0.92 -1.25 -20.11
N ARG A 230 -0.17 -2.00 -19.30
CA ARG A 230 -0.75 -2.68 -18.13
C ARG A 230 -1.14 -1.63 -17.09
N PHE A 231 -2.33 -1.77 -16.54
CA PHE A 231 -2.88 -0.80 -15.59
C PHE A 231 -3.47 -1.44 -14.34
N GLY A 232 -3.53 -2.77 -14.29
CA GLY A 232 -3.98 -3.51 -13.13
C GLY A 232 -3.88 -5.02 -13.36
N GLY A 233 -4.43 -5.77 -12.40
CA GLY A 233 -4.50 -7.22 -12.46
C GLY A 233 -5.26 -7.81 -11.28
N VAL A 234 -5.43 -9.11 -11.31
CA VAL A 234 -5.97 -9.89 -10.20
C VAL A 234 -5.03 -11.01 -9.81
N ARG A 235 -4.92 -11.24 -8.50
CA ARG A 235 -4.22 -12.40 -7.94
C ARG A 235 -5.19 -13.25 -7.11
N PRO A 236 -5.55 -14.45 -7.59
CA PRO A 236 -6.39 -15.39 -6.83
C PRO A 236 -5.71 -15.84 -5.54
N ARG A 237 -6.42 -15.72 -4.41
CA ARG A 237 -6.02 -16.32 -3.12
C ARG A 237 -6.97 -17.46 -2.77
N LYS A 238 -6.75 -18.10 -1.62
CA LYS A 238 -7.56 -19.25 -1.18
C LYS A 238 -9.03 -18.90 -0.93
N HIS A 239 -9.28 -17.68 -0.41
CA HIS A 239 -10.61 -17.26 0.05
C HIS A 239 -11.01 -15.85 -0.42
N TRP A 240 -10.22 -15.23 -1.30
CA TRP A 240 -10.48 -13.89 -1.83
C TRP A 240 -9.68 -13.65 -3.11
N LEU A 241 -9.97 -12.54 -3.79
CA LEU A 241 -9.25 -12.05 -4.96
C LEU A 241 -8.58 -10.71 -4.59
N ASP A 242 -7.25 -10.63 -4.70
CA ASP A 242 -6.56 -9.33 -4.61
C ASP A 242 -6.68 -8.68 -6.01
N VAL A 243 -7.29 -7.49 -6.08
CA VAL A 243 -7.42 -6.70 -7.32
C VAL A 243 -6.50 -5.50 -7.19
N ASP A 244 -5.46 -5.44 -8.02
CA ASP A 244 -4.54 -4.32 -8.09
C ASP A 244 -4.81 -3.45 -9.33
N PHE A 245 -4.71 -2.13 -9.16
CA PHE A 245 -4.94 -1.16 -10.23
C PHE A 245 -4.15 0.13 -9.99
N TRP A 246 -3.82 0.83 -11.07
CA TRP A 246 -3.01 2.02 -11.06
C TRP A 246 -3.87 3.30 -11.10
N LEU A 247 -3.69 4.19 -10.13
CA LEU A 247 -4.17 5.57 -10.12
C LEU A 247 -3.03 6.59 -10.29
N THR A 248 -3.31 7.72 -10.94
CA THR A 248 -2.33 8.82 -11.11
C THR A 248 -2.27 9.77 -9.94
N ARG A 249 -3.23 9.68 -9.03
CA ARG A 249 -3.27 10.40 -7.75
C ARG A 249 -3.26 9.40 -6.61
N ARG A 250 -2.66 9.78 -5.48
CA ARG A 250 -2.72 8.95 -4.28
C ARG A 250 -4.08 9.14 -3.61
N VAL A 251 -4.78 8.02 -3.41
CA VAL A 251 -6.05 7.97 -2.68
C VAL A 251 -5.84 7.12 -1.44
N GLU A 252 -6.20 7.65 -0.29
CA GLU A 252 -6.26 6.88 0.95
C GLU A 252 -7.70 6.40 1.14
N SER A 253 -7.89 5.08 1.22
CA SER A 253 -9.20 4.46 1.45
C SER A 253 -9.03 3.27 2.38
N PRO A 254 -9.97 3.03 3.33
CA PRO A 254 -9.95 1.84 4.17
C PRO A 254 -10.07 0.53 3.37
N ARG A 255 -10.52 0.59 2.11
CA ARG A 255 -10.61 -0.57 1.21
C ARG A 255 -9.27 -0.98 0.62
N PHE A 256 -8.31 -0.07 0.60
CA PHE A 256 -6.95 -0.38 0.17
C PHE A 256 -6.21 -1.07 1.31
N HIS A 257 -6.01 -2.38 1.16
CA HIS A 257 -5.16 -3.10 2.10
C HIS A 257 -3.66 -2.90 1.79
N ARG A 258 -3.35 -2.34 0.61
CA ARG A 258 -2.01 -1.95 0.19
C ARG A 258 -2.06 -0.81 -0.82
N ILE A 259 -1.13 0.12 -0.68
CA ILE A 259 -0.85 1.19 -1.65
C ILE A 259 0.67 1.22 -1.84
N GLU A 260 1.12 1.17 -3.09
CA GLU A 260 2.52 1.30 -3.45
C GLU A 260 2.69 2.53 -4.36
N THR A 261 3.38 3.58 -3.88
CA THR A 261 3.80 4.70 -4.73
C THR A 261 5.11 4.35 -5.42
N LEU A 262 5.12 4.27 -6.76
CA LEU A 262 6.34 4.09 -7.56
C LEU A 262 6.95 5.44 -8.00
N SER A 263 6.11 6.47 -8.11
CA SER A 263 6.47 7.85 -8.44
C SER A 263 5.35 8.77 -7.96
N PRO A 264 5.53 10.11 -7.98
CA PRO A 264 4.49 11.06 -7.62
C PRO A 264 3.16 10.98 -8.40
N TYR A 265 3.12 10.21 -9.50
CA TYR A 265 1.99 10.03 -10.40
C TYR A 265 1.70 8.55 -10.70
N THR A 266 2.31 7.63 -9.93
CA THR A 266 2.11 6.20 -10.11
C THR A 266 1.85 5.54 -8.78
N HIS A 267 0.58 5.27 -8.51
CA HIS A 267 0.09 4.63 -7.29
C HIS A 267 -0.62 3.33 -7.62
N ILE A 268 -0.07 2.21 -7.17
CA ILE A 268 -0.72 0.91 -7.30
C ILE A 268 -1.52 0.66 -6.03
N CYS A 269 -2.84 0.68 -6.15
CA CYS A 269 -3.77 0.37 -5.07
C CYS A 269 -4.17 -1.10 -5.18
N THR A 270 -4.31 -1.79 -4.03
CA THR A 270 -4.83 -3.16 -3.99
C THR A 270 -6.03 -3.25 -3.07
N VAL A 271 -7.16 -3.72 -3.63
CA VAL A 271 -8.40 -4.01 -2.91
C VAL A 271 -8.58 -5.52 -2.80
N ARG A 272 -9.10 -5.97 -1.67
CA ARG A 272 -9.50 -7.36 -1.47
C ARG A 272 -10.98 -7.50 -1.79
N VAL A 273 -11.30 -8.39 -2.74
CA VAL A 273 -12.67 -8.76 -3.10
C VAL A 273 -12.93 -10.15 -2.52
N THR A 274 -13.95 -10.26 -1.69
CA THR A 274 -14.40 -11.50 -1.04
C THR A 274 -15.80 -11.91 -1.50
N ASP A 275 -16.60 -10.96 -1.94
CA ASP A 275 -17.97 -11.15 -2.42
C ASP A 275 -18.18 -10.34 -3.72
N PRO A 276 -19.05 -10.78 -4.65
CA PRO A 276 -19.36 -10.01 -5.85
C PRO A 276 -19.84 -8.58 -5.56
N SER A 277 -20.55 -8.37 -4.45
CA SER A 277 -21.02 -7.05 -4.03
C SER A 277 -19.91 -6.09 -3.61
N ASP A 278 -18.68 -6.58 -3.37
CA ASP A 278 -17.52 -5.71 -3.17
C ASP A 278 -17.17 -4.95 -4.47
N VAL A 279 -17.60 -5.41 -5.65
CA VAL A 279 -17.43 -4.68 -6.92
C VAL A 279 -18.59 -3.69 -7.11
N ASP A 280 -18.66 -2.73 -6.18
CA ASP A 280 -19.66 -1.68 -6.13
C ASP A 280 -19.29 -0.45 -6.98
N GLY A 281 -20.10 0.61 -6.90
CA GLY A 281 -19.88 1.85 -7.65
C GLY A 281 -18.57 2.58 -7.29
N GLU A 282 -18.08 2.43 -6.05
CA GLU A 282 -16.82 3.04 -5.63
C GLU A 282 -15.62 2.32 -6.26
N LEU A 283 -15.57 0.98 -6.16
CA LEU A 283 -14.52 0.21 -6.81
C LEU A 283 -14.58 0.40 -8.33
N ALA A 284 -15.77 0.34 -8.93
CA ALA A 284 -15.95 0.57 -10.37
C ALA A 284 -15.45 1.96 -10.82
N ALA A 285 -15.56 2.99 -9.98
CA ALA A 285 -15.02 4.31 -10.28
C ALA A 285 -13.48 4.30 -10.37
N TRP A 286 -12.81 3.63 -9.43
CA TRP A 286 -11.35 3.47 -9.49
C TRP A 286 -10.89 2.59 -10.65
N LEU A 287 -11.63 1.52 -10.96
CA LEU A 287 -11.32 0.67 -12.11
C LEU A 287 -11.44 1.45 -13.43
N ARG A 288 -12.40 2.39 -13.55
CA ARG A 288 -12.51 3.31 -14.69
C ARG A 288 -11.33 4.27 -14.79
N GLU A 289 -10.91 4.85 -13.67
CA GLU A 289 -9.71 5.71 -13.63
C GLU A 289 -8.46 4.93 -14.06
N ALA A 290 -8.31 3.70 -13.57
CA ALA A 290 -7.21 2.82 -13.96
C ALA A 290 -7.29 2.38 -15.43
N TYR A 291 -8.48 2.18 -15.98
CA TYR A 291 -8.66 1.90 -17.41
C TYR A 291 -8.15 3.07 -18.27
N ALA A 292 -8.47 4.32 -17.89
CA ALA A 292 -7.95 5.53 -18.55
C ALA A 292 -6.41 5.61 -18.49
N VAL A 293 -5.81 5.13 -17.39
CA VAL A 293 -4.35 4.95 -17.29
C VAL A 293 -3.85 3.91 -18.30
N GLY A 294 -4.56 2.79 -18.46
CA GLY A 294 -4.29 1.78 -19.49
C GLY A 294 -4.35 2.32 -20.92
N CYS A 295 -5.24 3.28 -21.17
CA CYS A 295 -5.35 4.04 -22.42
C CYS A 295 -4.29 5.15 -22.56
N GLN A 296 -3.52 5.43 -21.52
CA GLN A 296 -2.56 6.54 -21.44
C GLN A 296 -3.20 7.92 -21.56
N GLU A 297 -4.47 8.09 -21.16
CA GLU A 297 -5.19 9.38 -21.23
C GLU A 297 -4.64 10.45 -20.28
N HIS A 298 -3.94 10.01 -19.24
CA HIS A 298 -3.23 10.86 -18.29
C HIS A 298 -1.93 11.48 -18.84
N LEU A 299 -1.45 11.04 -20.01
CA LEU A 299 -0.30 11.64 -20.67
C LEU A 299 -0.75 12.79 -21.56
N GLN A 300 0.13 13.78 -21.75
CA GLN A 300 -0.14 14.90 -22.67
C GLN A 300 -0.41 14.36 -24.07
N SER A 301 -1.54 14.75 -24.68
CA SER A 301 -1.83 14.45 -26.07
C SER A 301 -0.89 15.23 -26.98
N THR A 302 -0.35 14.59 -28.02
CA THR A 302 0.19 15.35 -29.14
C THR A 302 -1.01 16.01 -29.83
N GLY A 303 -1.07 17.34 -29.83
CA GLY A 303 -1.96 18.05 -30.75
C GLY A 303 -1.57 17.71 -32.20
N PRO A 304 -2.51 17.85 -33.16
CA PRO A 304 -2.24 17.63 -34.57
C PRO A 304 -1.08 18.49 -35.10
#